data_AF-A0A7S4KRA2-F1
#
_entry.id   AF-A0A7S4KRA2-F1
#
_cell.length_a   1.000
_cell.length_b   1.000
_cell.length_c   1.000
_cell.angle_alpha   90.00
_cell.angle_beta   90.00
_cell.angle_gamma   90.00
#
_symmetry.space_group_name_H-M   'P 1'
#
loop_
_entity.id
_entity.type
_entity.pdbx_description
1 polymer ?
#
loop_
_entity_poly.entity_id
_entity_poly.type
_entity_poly.pdbx_seq_one_letter_code
_entity_poly.pdbx_strand_id
1 'polypeptide(L)'
;AEAAGEEASDEGEGPIPQSLLKKYIVYAKKHVRPKISQIDSDKVTKLYAELRRESEAGGGIPIAVRHVESIIRMSESFARMHLREIVRDDDVNLAIRVMLDSFISSQKYSVQRNLRRSFHRYLAFQKDNNELLLYILQAMVRDELQYTRSRNFLRLQEEEEVKVEQQDFEQRAKNIGVRQFHDFYASQLFSSKFRLDKSTKMIVCSS
;
A
#
# COMPACT_ATOMS: atom_id res chain seq x y z
N ALA A 1 4.19 -28.96 -44.57
CA ALA A 1 4.91 -27.70 -44.40
C ALA A 1 4.73 -27.28 -42.96
N GLU A 2 5.72 -27.67 -42.18
CA GLU A 2 5.86 -27.48 -40.74
C GLU A 2 6.22 -26.01 -40.52
N ALA A 3 5.35 -25.28 -39.84
CA ALA A 3 5.68 -23.95 -39.31
C ALA A 3 5.55 -24.05 -37.80
N ALA A 4 6.60 -24.63 -37.19
CA ALA A 4 6.90 -24.52 -35.78
C ALA A 4 6.99 -23.03 -35.44
N GLY A 5 5.94 -22.50 -34.82
CA GLY A 5 5.93 -21.14 -34.30
C GLY A 5 6.74 -21.09 -33.02
N GLU A 6 8.03 -20.74 -33.17
CA GLU A 6 8.90 -20.07 -32.20
C GLU A 6 8.35 -19.98 -30.76
N GLU A 7 8.70 -20.97 -29.94
CA GLU A 7 8.67 -20.85 -28.49
C GLU A 7 9.76 -19.85 -28.08
N ALA A 8 9.41 -18.56 -28.11
CA ALA A 8 10.23 -17.50 -27.56
C ALA A 8 10.46 -17.80 -26.07
N SER A 9 11.72 -18.02 -25.71
CA SER A 9 12.22 -18.21 -24.35
C SER A 9 11.56 -17.22 -23.39
N ASP A 10 10.70 -17.75 -22.53
CA ASP A 10 9.85 -17.04 -21.57
C ASP A 10 10.66 -16.64 -20.33
N GLU A 11 11.85 -16.06 -20.52
CA GLU A 11 12.68 -15.53 -19.44
C GLU A 11 12.27 -14.09 -19.14
N GLY A 12 11.09 -13.93 -18.53
CA GLY A 12 10.77 -12.74 -17.76
C GLY A 12 10.96 -13.05 -16.28
N GLU A 13 11.87 -12.35 -15.59
CA GLU A 13 12.13 -12.44 -14.14
C GLU A 13 10.94 -11.95 -13.29
N GLY A 14 9.75 -12.55 -13.46
CA GLY A 14 8.55 -12.20 -12.73
C GLY A 14 7.74 -13.43 -12.32
N PRO A 15 6.85 -13.30 -11.31
CA PRO A 15 6.03 -14.42 -10.83
C PRO A 15 5.02 -14.93 -11.88
N ILE A 16 4.84 -14.21 -12.99
CA ILE A 16 3.94 -14.57 -14.09
C ILE A 16 4.74 -14.60 -15.41
N PRO A 17 4.73 -15.74 -16.13
CA PRO A 17 5.16 -15.86 -17.52
C PRO A 17 4.77 -14.67 -18.41
N GLN A 18 5.74 -14.08 -19.11
CA GLN A 18 5.50 -12.93 -19.98
C GLN A 18 4.60 -13.31 -21.16
N SER A 19 4.76 -14.52 -21.69
CA SER A 19 3.93 -15.08 -22.73
C SER A 19 2.44 -15.13 -22.33
N LEU A 20 2.15 -15.52 -21.09
CA LEU A 20 0.80 -15.59 -20.53
C LEU A 20 0.21 -14.20 -20.29
N LEU A 21 0.97 -13.30 -19.67
CA LEU A 21 0.51 -11.95 -19.34
C LEU A 21 0.08 -11.17 -20.60
N LYS A 22 0.85 -11.28 -21.69
CA LYS A 22 0.50 -10.66 -22.98
C LYS A 22 -0.84 -11.18 -23.52
N LYS A 23 -1.02 -12.51 -23.53
CA LYS A 23 -2.29 -13.15 -23.95
C LYS A 23 -3.46 -12.70 -23.07
N TYR A 24 -3.24 -12.61 -21.77
CA TYR A 24 -4.24 -12.17 -20.79
C TYR A 24 -4.70 -10.73 -21.05
N ILE A 25 -3.77 -9.78 -21.22
CA ILE A 25 -4.10 -8.37 -21.48
C ILE A 25 -4.91 -8.22 -22.77
N VAL A 26 -4.49 -8.92 -23.84
CA VAL A 26 -5.21 -8.90 -25.13
C VAL A 26 -6.63 -9.45 -24.98
N TYR A 27 -6.77 -10.58 -24.29
CA TYR A 27 -8.08 -11.19 -24.03
C TYR A 27 -8.99 -10.24 -23.24
N ALA A 28 -8.50 -9.72 -22.10
CA ALA A 28 -9.27 -8.84 -21.23
C ALA A 28 -9.70 -7.55 -21.96
N LYS A 29 -8.84 -6.96 -22.79
CA LYS A 29 -9.15 -5.75 -23.57
C LYS A 29 -10.18 -6.00 -24.67
N LYS A 30 -10.17 -7.20 -25.29
CA LYS A 30 -11.08 -7.54 -26.40
C LYS A 30 -12.46 -7.99 -25.90
N HIS A 31 -12.51 -8.77 -24.83
CA HIS A 31 -13.72 -9.48 -24.41
C HIS A 31 -14.45 -8.84 -23.23
N VAL A 32 -13.79 -8.00 -22.42
CA VAL A 32 -14.38 -7.48 -21.18
C VAL A 32 -14.58 -5.97 -21.28
N ARG A 33 -15.83 -5.53 -21.15
CA ARG A 33 -16.23 -4.11 -21.12
C ARG A 33 -17.00 -3.82 -19.82
N PRO A 34 -16.29 -3.56 -18.71
CA PRO A 34 -16.91 -3.36 -17.42
C PRO A 34 -17.86 -2.16 -17.44
N LYS A 35 -18.96 -2.26 -16.71
CA LYS A 35 -19.91 -1.17 -16.50
C LYS A 35 -20.01 -0.84 -15.02
N ILE A 36 -20.11 0.45 -14.72
CA ILE A 36 -20.33 0.96 -13.36
C ILE A 36 -21.82 0.93 -13.01
N SER A 37 -22.14 0.56 -11.76
CA SER A 37 -23.50 0.61 -11.25
C SER A 37 -23.86 2.01 -10.74
N GLN A 38 -25.15 2.33 -10.60
CA GLN A 38 -25.55 3.64 -10.07
C GLN A 38 -25.17 3.85 -8.60
N ILE A 39 -25.11 2.79 -7.79
CA ILE A 39 -24.82 2.85 -6.35
C ILE A 39 -23.40 3.43 -6.10
N ASP A 40 -22.47 3.11 -6.99
CA ASP A 40 -21.07 3.54 -6.88
C ASP A 40 -20.88 5.04 -7.19
N SER A 41 -21.81 5.64 -7.93
CA SER A 41 -21.72 7.04 -8.38
C SER A 41 -21.91 8.03 -7.23
N ASP A 42 -22.79 7.72 -6.28
CA ASP A 42 -23.04 8.57 -5.11
C ASP A 42 -21.83 8.63 -4.18
N LYS A 43 -21.13 7.50 -4.03
CA LYS A 43 -19.94 7.38 -3.19
C LYS A 43 -18.80 8.25 -3.70
N VAL A 44 -18.55 8.22 -5.00
CA VAL A 44 -17.52 9.05 -5.66
C VAL A 44 -17.89 10.54 -5.57
N THR A 45 -19.17 10.88 -5.71
CA THR A 45 -19.66 12.27 -5.56
C THR A 45 -19.42 12.80 -4.15
N LYS A 46 -19.74 12.01 -3.12
CA LYS A 46 -19.49 12.38 -1.71
C LYS A 46 -18.01 12.58 -1.44
N LEU A 47 -17.16 11.67 -1.91
CA LEU A 47 -15.71 11.80 -1.79
C LEU A 47 -15.19 13.07 -2.45
N TYR A 48 -15.67 13.39 -3.66
CA TYR A 48 -15.26 14.60 -4.38
C TYR A 48 -15.60 15.87 -3.59
N ALA A 49 -16.81 15.96 -3.05
CA ALA A 49 -17.24 17.10 -2.24
C ALA A 49 -16.37 17.25 -0.97
N GLU A 50 -16.10 16.15 -0.26
CA GLU A 50 -15.25 16.13 0.93
C GLU A 50 -13.81 16.56 0.58
N LEU A 51 -13.21 15.94 -0.44
CA LEU A 51 -11.84 16.21 -0.87
C LEU A 51 -11.65 17.63 -1.39
N ARG A 52 -12.63 18.16 -2.12
CA ARG A 52 -12.60 19.55 -2.58
C ARG A 52 -12.56 20.52 -1.40
N ARG A 53 -13.46 20.35 -0.43
CA ARG A 53 -13.52 21.18 0.77
C ARG A 53 -12.22 21.18 1.56
N GLU A 54 -11.65 19.99 1.82
CA GLU A 54 -10.40 19.85 2.58
C GLU A 54 -9.18 20.40 1.81
N SER A 55 -9.15 20.20 0.49
CA SER A 55 -8.05 20.72 -0.36
C SER A 55 -8.03 22.24 -0.44
N GLU A 56 -9.20 22.88 -0.53
CA GLU A 56 -9.35 24.34 -0.56
C GLU A 56 -8.99 24.96 0.80
N ALA A 57 -9.41 24.34 1.91
CA ALA A 57 -9.07 24.80 3.27
C ALA A 57 -7.57 24.71 3.58
N GLY A 58 -6.86 23.73 3.03
CA GLY A 58 -5.43 23.52 3.24
C GLY A 58 -4.51 24.44 2.42
N GLY A 59 -5.04 25.26 1.51
CA GLY A 59 -4.22 26.07 0.59
C GLY A 59 -3.39 25.24 -0.41
N GLY A 60 -3.85 24.01 -0.69
CA GLY A 60 -3.28 23.12 -1.72
C GLY A 60 -3.90 23.34 -3.10
N ILE A 61 -3.47 22.56 -4.09
CA ILE A 61 -4.11 22.57 -5.41
C ILE A 61 -5.45 21.84 -5.29
N PRO A 62 -6.60 22.45 -5.65
CA PRO A 62 -7.90 21.82 -5.48
C PRO A 62 -8.10 20.66 -6.45
N ILE A 63 -8.92 19.69 -6.05
CA ILE A 63 -9.29 18.58 -6.92
C ILE A 63 -10.24 19.03 -8.05
N ALA A 64 -9.86 18.68 -9.29
CA ALA A 64 -10.66 18.87 -10.50
C ALA A 64 -11.52 17.65 -10.88
N VAL A 65 -12.53 17.86 -11.73
CA VAL A 65 -13.44 16.81 -12.24
C VAL A 65 -12.70 15.67 -12.93
N ARG A 66 -11.59 15.98 -13.62
CA ARG A 66 -10.72 14.96 -14.26
C ARG A 66 -10.25 13.86 -13.30
N HIS A 67 -10.08 14.15 -12.01
CA HIS A 67 -9.66 13.16 -11.02
C HIS A 67 -10.78 12.17 -10.69
N VAL A 68 -12.04 12.62 -10.73
CA VAL A 68 -13.23 11.77 -10.59
C VAL A 68 -13.34 10.83 -11.78
N GLU A 69 -13.17 11.34 -13.00
CA GLU A 69 -13.13 10.49 -14.20
C GLU A 69 -12.00 9.46 -14.14
N SER A 70 -10.84 9.84 -13.60
CA SER A 70 -9.73 8.91 -13.40
C SER A 70 -10.08 7.81 -12.41
N ILE A 71 -10.81 8.10 -11.32
CA ILE A 71 -11.32 7.07 -10.40
C ILE A 71 -12.20 6.07 -11.18
N ILE A 72 -13.16 6.56 -11.96
CA ILE A 72 -14.07 5.70 -12.74
C ILE A 72 -13.28 4.80 -13.71
N ARG A 73 -12.33 5.38 -14.46
CA ARG A 73 -11.47 4.63 -15.38
C ARG A 73 -10.62 3.57 -14.66
N MET A 74 -10.11 3.88 -13.46
CA MET A 74 -9.35 2.92 -12.65
C MET A 74 -10.26 1.80 -12.13
N SER A 75 -11.47 2.09 -11.65
CA SER A 75 -12.44 1.10 -11.19
C SER A 75 -12.80 0.10 -12.31
N GLU A 76 -13.05 0.59 -13.51
CA GLU A 76 -13.28 -0.26 -14.69
C GLU A 76 -12.03 -1.08 -15.04
N SER A 77 -10.84 -0.49 -14.92
CA SER A 77 -9.58 -1.21 -15.16
C SER A 77 -9.37 -2.35 -14.17
N PHE A 78 -9.68 -2.16 -12.88
CA PHE A 78 -9.62 -3.22 -11.88
C PHE A 78 -10.64 -4.32 -12.14
N ALA A 79 -11.88 -3.99 -12.50
CA ALA A 79 -12.88 -4.99 -12.89
C ALA A 79 -12.41 -5.79 -14.12
N ARG A 80 -11.79 -5.12 -15.11
CA ARG A 80 -11.21 -5.76 -16.29
C ARG A 80 -10.06 -6.70 -15.95
N MET A 81 -9.19 -6.33 -15.01
CA MET A 81 -8.11 -7.19 -14.49
C MET A 81 -8.62 -8.43 -13.75
N HIS A 82 -9.90 -8.48 -13.41
CA HIS A 82 -10.55 -9.66 -12.83
C HIS A 82 -11.47 -10.36 -13.83
N LEU A 83 -11.44 -9.96 -15.11
CA LEU A 83 -12.36 -10.41 -16.16
C LEU A 83 -13.85 -10.24 -15.81
N ARG A 84 -14.18 -9.24 -14.96
CA ARG A 84 -15.56 -8.95 -14.55
C ARG A 84 -16.19 -7.91 -15.46
N GLU A 85 -17.46 -8.13 -15.83
CA GLU A 85 -18.25 -7.16 -16.61
C GLU A 85 -18.92 -6.08 -15.75
N ILE A 86 -18.93 -6.26 -14.43
CA ILE A 86 -19.57 -5.34 -13.48
C ILE A 86 -18.51 -4.90 -12.46
N VAL A 87 -18.40 -3.59 -12.28
CA VAL A 87 -17.56 -2.98 -11.25
C VAL A 87 -18.18 -3.26 -9.89
N ARG A 88 -17.38 -3.74 -8.92
CA ARG A 88 -17.81 -3.91 -7.53
C ARG A 88 -17.31 -2.75 -6.66
N ASP A 89 -17.90 -2.60 -5.47
CA ASP A 89 -17.49 -1.58 -4.51
C ASP A 89 -16.00 -1.69 -4.14
N ASP A 90 -15.45 -2.92 -4.09
CA ASP A 90 -14.02 -3.14 -3.83
C ASP A 90 -13.10 -2.48 -4.88
N ASP A 91 -13.48 -2.52 -6.16
CA ASP A 91 -12.72 -1.91 -7.25
C ASP A 91 -12.75 -0.38 -7.13
N VAL A 92 -13.89 0.17 -6.72
CA VAL A 92 -14.07 1.62 -6.49
C VAL A 92 -13.26 2.06 -5.28
N ASN A 93 -13.29 1.31 -4.18
CA ASN A 93 -12.48 1.57 -3.00
C ASN A 93 -10.98 1.55 -3.32
N LEU A 94 -10.54 0.59 -4.13
CA LEU A 94 -9.16 0.49 -4.57
C LEU A 94 -8.76 1.67 -5.47
N ALA A 95 -9.61 2.05 -6.42
CA ALA A 95 -9.40 3.21 -7.29
C ALA A 95 -9.33 4.53 -6.51
N ILE A 96 -10.21 4.71 -5.52
CA ILE A 96 -10.20 5.85 -4.61
C ILE A 96 -8.87 5.90 -3.85
N ARG A 97 -8.44 4.76 -3.27
CA ARG A 97 -7.18 4.67 -2.53
C ARG A 97 -5.98 5.09 -3.38
N VAL A 98 -5.86 4.54 -4.59
CA VAL A 98 -4.75 4.82 -5.51
C VAL A 98 -4.76 6.29 -5.94
N MET A 99 -5.93 6.83 -6.29
CA MET A 99 -6.06 8.25 -6.66
C MET A 99 -5.66 9.17 -5.51
N LEU A 100 -6.19 8.91 -4.32
CA LEU A 100 -5.92 9.71 -3.13
C LEU A 100 -4.44 9.68 -2.76
N ASP A 101 -3.79 8.52 -2.76
CA ASP A 101 -2.38 8.44 -2.38
C ASP A 101 -1.48 9.17 -3.39
N SER A 102 -1.79 9.06 -4.70
CA SER A 102 -1.11 9.83 -5.74
C SER A 102 -1.35 11.34 -5.64
N PHE A 103 -2.56 11.77 -5.27
CA PHE A 103 -2.89 13.18 -5.13
C PHE A 103 -2.28 13.79 -3.87
N ILE A 104 -2.34 13.06 -2.75
CA ILE A 104 -1.82 13.49 -1.46
C ILE A 104 -0.29 13.59 -1.49
N SER A 105 0.39 12.67 -2.17
CA SER A 105 1.86 12.71 -2.33
C SER A 105 2.36 13.91 -3.13
N SER A 106 1.54 14.49 -4.01
CA SER A 106 1.90 15.69 -4.77
C SER A 106 1.64 17.01 -4.04
N GLN A 107 1.06 16.98 -2.83
CA GLN A 107 0.78 18.20 -2.05
C GLN A 107 1.96 18.59 -1.14
N LYS A 108 1.98 19.85 -0.70
CA LYS A 108 2.93 20.34 0.32
C LYS A 108 2.83 19.50 1.59
N TYR A 109 3.94 19.29 2.28
CA TYR A 109 4.03 18.41 3.45
C TYR A 109 2.98 18.69 4.55
N SER A 110 2.71 19.96 4.87
CA SER A 110 1.69 20.35 5.85
C SER A 110 0.28 19.93 5.43
N VAL A 111 -0.05 20.12 4.15
CA VAL A 111 -1.34 19.73 3.54
C VAL A 111 -1.44 18.22 3.44
N GLN A 112 -0.37 17.54 3.03
CA GLN A 112 -0.28 16.09 2.97
C GLN A 112 -0.65 15.46 4.31
N ARG A 113 -0.08 15.96 5.42
CA ARG A 113 -0.35 15.44 6.76
C ARG A 113 -1.81 15.63 7.18
N ASN A 114 -2.41 16.77 6.84
CA ASN A 114 -3.83 17.03 7.11
C ASN A 114 -4.72 16.09 6.28
N LEU A 115 -4.52 16.02 4.96
CA LEU A 115 -5.29 15.16 4.06
C LEU A 115 -5.16 13.67 4.43
N ARG A 116 -3.95 13.19 4.79
CA ARG A 116 -3.78 11.80 5.26
C ARG A 116 -4.60 11.51 6.51
N ARG A 117 -4.77 12.49 7.40
CA ARG A 117 -5.60 12.35 8.60
C ARG A 117 -7.09 12.33 8.24
N SER A 118 -7.56 13.28 7.44
CA SER A 118 -8.98 13.37 7.05
C SER A 118 -9.43 12.14 6.23
N PHE A 119 -8.59 11.67 5.31
CA PHE A 119 -8.90 10.55 4.41
C PHE A 119 -8.33 9.19 4.85
N HIS A 120 -7.91 9.06 6.12
CA HIS A 120 -7.30 7.83 6.65
C HIS A 120 -8.15 6.57 6.36
N ARG A 121 -9.47 6.65 6.49
CA ARG A 121 -10.40 5.53 6.25
C ARG A 121 -10.31 4.99 4.82
N TYR A 122 -10.19 5.88 3.82
CA TYR A 122 -10.07 5.48 2.42
C TYR A 122 -8.66 4.95 2.10
N LEU A 123 -7.63 5.50 2.75
CA LEU A 123 -6.24 5.09 2.56
C LEU A 123 -5.89 3.75 3.23
N ALA A 124 -6.64 3.35 4.26
CA ALA A 124 -6.46 2.10 4.98
C ALA A 124 -7.09 0.88 4.28
N PHE A 125 -7.96 1.09 3.28
CA PHE A 125 -8.63 0.01 2.57
C PHE A 125 -7.62 -0.95 1.92
N GLN A 126 -7.75 -2.26 2.16
CA GLN A 126 -6.89 -3.34 1.62
C GLN A 126 -5.36 -3.07 1.71
N LYS A 127 -4.89 -2.26 2.66
CA LYS A 127 -3.45 -2.19 2.90
C LYS A 127 -3.03 -3.48 3.58
N ASP A 128 -1.97 -4.09 3.07
CA ASP A 128 -1.30 -5.17 3.78
C ASP A 128 -0.77 -4.60 5.09
N ASN A 129 -1.50 -4.88 6.17
CA ASN A 129 -1.12 -4.47 7.52
C ASN A 129 0.31 -4.92 7.83
N ASN A 130 0.72 -6.06 7.27
CA ASN A 130 2.04 -6.63 7.47
C ASN A 130 3.17 -5.77 6.89
N GLU A 131 3.02 -5.20 5.69
CA GLU A 131 4.03 -4.31 5.11
C GLU A 131 4.13 -3.00 5.88
N LEU A 132 2.99 -2.46 6.31
CA LEU A 132 2.95 -1.23 7.12
C LEU A 132 3.60 -1.45 8.49
N LEU A 133 3.31 -2.58 9.13
CA LEU A 133 3.92 -3.00 10.38
C LEU A 133 5.44 -3.20 10.21
N LEU A 134 5.86 -3.81 9.10
CA LEU A 134 7.28 -3.94 8.77
C LEU A 134 7.96 -2.58 8.60
N TYR A 135 7.34 -1.64 7.89
CA TYR A 135 7.89 -0.30 7.67
C TYR A 135 8.07 0.47 9.00
N ILE A 136 7.09 0.39 9.90
CA ILE A 136 7.16 1.01 11.23
C ILE A 136 8.29 0.38 12.04
N LEU A 137 8.38 -0.95 12.05
CA LEU A 137 9.42 -1.66 12.78
C LEU A 137 10.82 -1.31 12.25
N GLN A 138 10.99 -1.24 10.94
CA GLN A 138 12.23 -0.80 10.31
C GLN A 138 12.59 0.65 10.64
N ALA A 139 11.59 1.54 10.77
CA ALA A 139 11.83 2.91 11.21
C ALA A 139 12.34 2.96 12.64
N MET A 140 11.72 2.21 13.56
CA MET A 140 12.17 2.13 14.96
C MET A 140 13.58 1.55 15.08
N VAL A 141 13.91 0.52 14.30
CA VAL A 141 15.26 -0.05 14.27
C VAL A 141 16.30 0.95 13.77
N ARG A 142 15.97 1.76 12.74
CA ARG A 142 16.85 2.84 12.28
C ARG A 142 17.09 3.89 13.36
N ASP A 143 16.02 4.29 14.06
CA ASP A 143 16.11 5.27 15.15
C ASP A 143 17.02 4.75 16.28
N GLU A 144 16.86 3.48 16.69
CA GLU A 144 17.70 2.82 17.71
C GLU A 144 19.15 2.63 17.26
N LEU A 145 19.38 2.27 15.99
CA LEU A 145 20.74 2.19 15.42
C LEU A 145 21.42 3.56 15.41
N GLN A 146 20.69 4.62 15.07
CA GLN A 146 21.22 5.98 15.07
C GLN A 146 21.56 6.41 16.50
N TYR A 147 20.68 6.15 17.46
CA TYR A 147 20.90 6.44 18.88
C TYR A 147 22.14 5.72 19.43
N THR A 148 22.26 4.43 19.14
CA THR A 148 23.36 3.59 19.63
C THR A 148 24.69 4.00 18.99
N ARG A 149 24.72 4.27 17.68
CA ARG A 149 25.92 4.79 16.98
C ARG A 149 26.38 6.14 17.51
N SER A 150 25.45 7.07 17.80
CA SER A 150 25.80 8.38 18.36
C SER A 150 26.35 8.30 19.77
N ARG A 151 26.00 7.25 20.55
CA ARG A 151 26.49 7.04 21.92
C ARG A 151 27.77 6.19 21.98
N ASN A 152 27.90 5.19 21.10
CA ASN A 152 28.98 4.19 21.12
C ASN A 152 30.07 4.45 20.07
N PHE A 153 30.57 5.69 19.95
CA PHE A 153 31.64 6.05 18.99
C PHE A 153 32.93 5.19 19.11
N LEU A 154 33.13 4.45 20.21
CA LEU A 154 34.36 3.70 20.53
C LEU A 154 34.20 2.16 20.60
N ARG A 155 33.01 1.57 20.38
CA ARG A 155 32.83 0.09 20.37
C ARG A 155 32.58 -0.40 18.95
N LEU A 156 33.63 -0.90 18.31
CA LEU A 156 33.65 -1.25 16.88
C LEU A 156 33.44 -2.73 16.55
N GLN A 157 33.07 -3.61 17.49
CA GLN A 157 33.19 -5.07 17.21
C GLN A 157 32.12 -6.03 17.75
N GLU A 158 30.99 -5.58 18.29
CA GLU A 158 29.90 -6.53 18.56
C GLU A 158 28.77 -6.32 17.56
N GLU A 159 28.35 -7.40 16.90
CA GLU A 159 27.07 -7.48 16.19
C GLU A 159 25.96 -7.18 17.20
N GLU A 160 25.68 -5.89 17.42
CA GLU A 160 24.67 -5.46 18.37
C GLU A 160 23.29 -5.82 17.82
N GLU A 161 22.70 -6.86 18.40
CA GLU A 161 21.29 -7.16 18.23
C GLU A 161 20.46 -5.93 18.64
N VAL A 162 19.80 -5.31 17.66
CA VAL A 162 18.94 -4.15 17.91
C VAL A 162 17.67 -4.65 18.58
N LYS A 163 17.38 -4.14 19.77
CA LYS A 163 16.20 -4.50 20.56
C LYS A 163 15.20 -3.35 20.52
N VAL A 164 13.98 -3.65 20.10
CA VAL A 164 12.86 -2.71 20.08
C VAL A 164 11.78 -3.23 21.03
N GLU A 165 11.25 -2.35 21.88
CA GLU A 165 10.16 -2.72 22.78
C GLU A 165 8.88 -3.05 22.00
N GLN A 166 8.29 -4.22 22.28
CA GLN A 166 7.03 -4.64 21.65
C GLN A 166 5.90 -3.62 21.91
N GLN A 167 5.86 -3.06 23.12
CA GLN A 167 4.80 -2.13 23.52
C GLN A 167 4.84 -0.81 22.73
N ASP A 168 6.03 -0.23 22.51
CA ASP A 168 6.16 1.00 21.71
C ASP A 168 5.78 0.75 20.24
N PHE A 169 6.23 -0.38 19.68
CA PHE A 169 5.84 -0.80 18.33
C PHE A 169 4.32 -0.91 18.17
N GLU A 170 3.65 -1.62 19.07
CA GLU A 170 2.19 -1.77 19.02
C GLU A 170 1.46 -0.44 19.22
N GLN A 171 1.98 0.45 20.08
CA GLN A 171 1.38 1.78 20.29
C GLN A 171 1.47 2.65 19.03
N ARG A 172 2.65 2.69 18.38
CA ARG A 172 2.84 3.42 17.11
C ARG A 172 1.94 2.85 16.01
N ALA A 173 1.78 1.53 15.95
CA ALA A 173 0.90 0.89 14.99
C ALA A 173 -0.60 1.16 15.28
N LYS A 174 -1.02 1.17 16.56
CA LYS A 174 -2.39 1.53 16.97
C LYS A 174 -2.74 2.96 16.58
N ASN A 175 -1.80 3.90 16.65
CA ASN A 175 -2.00 5.29 16.22
C ASN A 175 -2.26 5.43 14.71
N ILE A 176 -1.83 4.43 13.92
CA ILE A 176 -2.03 4.37 12.48
C ILE A 176 -3.26 3.52 12.12
N GLY A 177 -3.98 3.01 13.13
CA GLY A 177 -5.22 2.27 12.96
C GLY A 177 -5.05 0.75 12.85
N VAL A 178 -3.83 0.22 13.01
CA VAL A 178 -3.59 -1.23 13.00
C VAL A 178 -3.76 -1.78 14.41
N ARG A 179 -4.68 -2.73 14.57
CA ARG A 179 -4.99 -3.35 15.88
C ARG A 179 -4.65 -4.83 15.96
N GLN A 180 -4.38 -5.46 14.82
CA GLN A 180 -4.13 -6.89 14.72
C GLN A 180 -2.67 -7.13 14.36
N PHE A 181 -1.94 -7.76 15.28
CA PHE A 181 -0.50 -7.99 15.18
C PHE A 181 -0.15 -9.46 15.00
N HIS A 182 -1.10 -10.36 15.28
CA HIS A 182 -0.87 -11.79 15.24
C HIS A 182 -0.44 -12.27 13.85
N ASP A 183 -1.14 -11.80 12.81
CA ASP A 183 -0.86 -12.16 11.41
C ASP A 183 0.50 -11.65 10.96
N PHE A 184 0.95 -10.52 11.51
CA PHE A 184 2.27 -9.96 11.23
C PHE A 184 3.38 -10.77 11.89
N TYR A 185 3.26 -11.11 13.17
CA TYR A 185 4.26 -11.93 13.86
C TYR A 185 4.36 -13.36 13.29
N ALA A 186 3.27 -13.87 12.71
CA ALA A 186 3.25 -15.15 12.00
C ALA A 186 3.73 -15.06 10.54
N SER A 187 3.86 -13.84 9.99
CA SER A 187 4.22 -13.64 8.58
C SER A 187 5.71 -13.91 8.33
N GLN A 188 6.00 -14.42 7.12
CA GLN A 188 7.38 -14.59 6.65
C GLN A 188 8.15 -13.26 6.56
N LEU A 189 7.42 -12.14 6.38
CA LEU A 189 7.98 -10.80 6.38
C LEU A 189 8.66 -10.47 7.72
N PHE A 190 8.02 -10.83 8.84
CA PHE A 190 8.58 -10.63 10.17
C PHE A 190 9.72 -11.63 10.44
N SER A 191 9.50 -12.92 10.24
CA SER A 191 10.48 -13.96 10.57
C SER A 191 11.76 -13.91 9.73
N SER A 192 11.75 -13.16 8.62
CA SER A 192 12.94 -13.00 7.76
C SER A 192 14.11 -12.28 8.44
N LYS A 193 13.82 -11.31 9.32
CA LYS A 193 14.84 -10.45 9.96
C LYS A 193 14.59 -10.19 11.44
N PHE A 194 13.41 -10.55 11.95
CA PHE A 194 12.98 -10.25 13.30
C PHE A 194 12.57 -11.50 14.05
N ARG A 195 12.83 -11.51 15.35
CA ARG A 195 12.34 -12.52 16.28
C ARG A 195 11.69 -11.86 17.49
N LEU A 196 10.57 -12.42 17.93
CA LEU A 196 9.88 -11.96 19.14
C LEU A 196 10.32 -12.78 20.33
N ASP A 197 10.97 -12.14 21.29
CA ASP A 197 11.28 -12.75 22.59
C ASP A 197 10.11 -12.53 23.55
N LYS A 198 9.33 -13.59 23.78
CA LYS A 198 8.14 -13.56 24.65
C LYS A 198 8.48 -13.35 26.12
N SER A 199 9.71 -13.65 26.54
CA SER A 199 10.13 -13.52 27.95
C SER A 199 10.44 -12.07 28.31
N THR A 200 11.12 -11.36 27.41
CA THR A 200 11.53 -9.96 27.60
C THR A 200 10.59 -8.95 26.96
N LYS A 201 9.61 -9.41 26.14
CA LYS A 201 8.71 -8.57 25.33
C LYS A 201 9.48 -7.62 24.40
N MET A 202 10.60 -8.11 23.88
CA MET A 202 11.47 -7.38 22.95
C MET A 202 11.37 -8.00 21.56
N ILE A 203 11.34 -7.14 20.56
CA ILE A 203 11.53 -7.51 19.16
C ILE A 203 13.02 -7.34 18.87
N VAL A 204 13.68 -8.44 18.53
CA VAL A 204 15.10 -8.45 18.23
C VAL A 204 15.30 -8.52 16.73
N CYS A 205 16.06 -7.59 16.19
CA CYS A 205 16.53 -7.62 14.81
C CYS A 205 17.88 -8.33 14.77
N SER A 206 17.95 -9.44 14.02
CA SER A 206 19.23 -10.06 13.69
C SER A 206 19.76 -9.37 12.43
N SER A 207 21.00 -8.89 12.48
CA SER A 207 21.70 -8.25 11.36
C SER A 207 21.99 -9.24 10.24
#